data_AF-A0A951D0E3-F1
#
_entry.id   AF-A0A951D0E3-F1
#
_cell.length_a   1.000
_cell.length_b   1.000
_cell.length_c   1.000
_cell.angle_alpha   90.00
_cell.angle_beta   90.00
_cell.angle_gamma   90.00
#
_symmetry.space_group_name_H-M   'P 1'
#
loop_
_entity.id
_entity.type
_entity.pdbx_description
1 polymer ?
#
loop_
_entity_poly.entity_id
_entity_poly.type
_entity_poly.pdbx_seq_one_letter_code
_entity_poly.pdbx_strand_id
1 'polypeptide(L)'
;MTFPMAAPVPVTKEVSGMFLAALEERGIGYAPKELVVGLDTREHTAQLASGGSVPYDLFIGIPLHRAPDVVARSGLAPDGWIAVDQRNLATRFPLVYALGDVAKGARNVAKAGIFAEAAARVVAADIAAHLHRGAPPPPYQGDGPCYVEFGGGLVGKVEVNFLGGPAPTARIFAPSRELAAEKKAFGDTRRQNWFGDDPHSVPVGLATAMSSH
;
A
#
# COMPACT_ATOMS: atom_id res chain seq x y z
N MET A 1 15.29 -4.98 15.04
CA MET A 1 14.03 -4.68 14.31
C MET A 1 12.92 -5.53 14.89
N THR A 2 11.92 -4.91 15.51
CA THR A 2 10.70 -5.61 15.96
C THR A 2 9.70 -5.70 14.81
N PHE A 3 8.88 -6.74 14.80
CA PHE A 3 7.82 -6.88 13.80
C PHE A 3 6.58 -7.53 14.41
N PRO A 4 5.37 -6.99 14.19
CA PRO A 4 4.19 -7.49 14.89
C PRO A 4 3.70 -8.85 14.37
N MET A 5 4.14 -9.28 13.20
CA MET A 5 3.78 -10.57 12.61
C MET A 5 4.92 -11.58 12.73
N ALA A 6 4.61 -12.86 12.45
CA ALA A 6 5.61 -13.93 12.47
C ALA A 6 6.68 -13.78 11.38
N ALA A 7 6.33 -13.22 10.23
CA ALA A 7 7.22 -13.05 9.08
C ALA A 7 7.02 -11.70 8.40
N PRO A 8 8.08 -11.07 7.85
CA PRO A 8 7.97 -9.84 7.09
C PRO A 8 7.28 -10.09 5.75
N VAL A 9 6.47 -9.14 5.29
CA VAL A 9 5.85 -9.12 3.94
C VAL A 9 5.24 -10.48 3.56
N PRO A 10 4.13 -10.89 4.21
CA PRO A 10 3.60 -12.26 4.14
C PRO A 10 2.81 -12.54 2.85
N VAL A 11 3.48 -12.39 1.70
CA VAL A 11 2.91 -12.74 0.39
C VAL A 11 3.16 -14.21 0.09
N THR A 12 4.44 -14.63 0.13
CA THR A 12 4.88 -16.03 0.09
C THR A 12 6.05 -16.24 1.06
N LYS A 13 6.39 -17.50 1.36
CA LYS A 13 7.52 -17.81 2.28
C LYS A 13 8.87 -17.33 1.72
N GLU A 14 9.03 -17.43 0.42
CA GLU A 14 10.24 -17.05 -0.31
C GLU A 14 10.46 -15.53 -0.22
N VAL A 15 9.38 -14.75 -0.34
CA VAL A 15 9.43 -13.28 -0.19
C VAL A 15 9.88 -12.91 1.22
N SER A 16 9.29 -13.52 2.27
CA SER A 16 9.74 -13.31 3.65
C SER A 16 11.20 -13.71 3.85
N GLY A 17 11.60 -14.85 3.29
CA GLY A 17 12.96 -15.39 3.40
C GLY A 17 14.02 -14.46 2.83
N MET A 18 13.74 -13.81 1.69
CA MET A 18 14.64 -12.80 1.11
C MET A 18 14.94 -11.66 2.09
N PHE A 19 13.93 -11.15 2.80
CA PHE A 19 14.14 -10.07 3.78
C PHE A 19 14.91 -10.55 5.00
N LEU A 20 14.59 -11.74 5.52
CA LEU A 20 15.27 -12.29 6.68
C LEU A 20 16.75 -12.54 6.40
N ALA A 21 17.09 -13.11 5.25
CA ALA A 21 18.47 -13.31 4.83
C ALA A 21 19.24 -11.97 4.72
N ALA A 22 18.60 -10.94 4.17
CA ALA A 22 19.23 -9.62 4.04
C ALA A 22 19.46 -8.91 5.38
N LEU A 23 18.56 -9.10 6.35
CA LEU A 23 18.73 -8.62 7.73
C LEU A 23 19.90 -9.35 8.40
N GLU A 24 19.96 -10.68 8.27
CA GLU A 24 21.02 -11.51 8.84
C GLU A 24 22.39 -11.17 8.28
N GLU A 25 22.53 -11.04 6.95
CA GLU A 25 23.77 -10.63 6.28
C GLU A 25 24.33 -9.31 6.80
N ARG A 26 23.45 -8.41 7.27
CA ARG A 26 23.80 -7.09 7.80
C ARG A 26 23.93 -7.06 9.32
N GLY A 27 23.81 -8.21 9.99
CA GLY A 27 23.85 -8.30 11.45
C GLY A 27 22.67 -7.59 12.13
N ILE A 28 21.55 -7.42 11.43
CA ILE A 28 20.37 -6.74 11.97
C ILE A 28 19.51 -7.76 12.71
N GLY A 29 19.49 -7.67 14.04
CA GLY A 29 18.63 -8.52 14.87
C GLY A 29 17.15 -8.37 14.52
N TYR A 30 16.44 -9.48 14.37
CA TYR A 30 15.01 -9.54 14.05
C TYR A 30 14.22 -10.16 15.21
N ALA A 31 13.22 -9.45 15.71
CA ALA A 31 12.33 -9.88 16.79
C ALA A 31 10.89 -9.98 16.26
N PRO A 32 10.44 -11.17 15.81
CA PRO A 32 9.09 -11.38 15.32
C PRO A 32 8.06 -11.39 16.46
N LYS A 33 6.81 -11.11 16.12
CA LYS A 33 5.66 -11.04 17.05
C LYS A 33 5.88 -10.08 18.22
N GLU A 34 6.66 -9.03 17.99
CA GLU A 34 6.96 -8.01 18.99
C GLU A 34 6.45 -6.66 18.51
N LEU A 35 5.74 -5.94 19.38
CA LEU A 35 5.12 -4.66 19.08
C LEU A 35 5.61 -3.61 20.07
N VAL A 36 6.08 -2.48 19.54
CA VAL A 36 6.36 -1.29 20.36
C VAL A 36 5.05 -0.56 20.61
N VAL A 37 4.72 -0.35 21.89
CA VAL A 37 3.45 0.27 22.34
C VAL A 37 3.63 1.67 22.91
N GLY A 38 4.86 2.04 23.23
CA GLY A 38 5.18 3.35 23.79
C GLY A 38 6.65 3.68 23.62
N LEU A 39 6.97 4.97 23.67
CA LEU A 39 8.34 5.48 23.68
C LEU A 39 8.52 6.35 24.91
N ASP A 40 9.56 6.08 25.68
CA ASP A 40 10.13 7.04 26.63
C ASP A 40 11.25 7.79 25.91
N THR A 41 11.06 9.09 25.68
CA THR A 41 12.04 9.95 25.01
C THR A 41 13.04 10.58 25.96
N ARG A 42 12.87 10.43 27.28
CA ARG A 42 13.83 10.92 28.28
C ARG A 42 14.89 9.85 28.56
N GLU A 43 14.43 8.62 28.76
CA GLU A 43 15.29 7.47 29.01
C GLU A 43 15.73 6.76 27.71
N HIS A 44 15.23 7.23 26.56
CA HIS A 44 15.44 6.64 25.24
C HIS A 44 15.14 5.13 25.19
N THR A 45 13.93 4.75 25.62
CA THR A 45 13.49 3.34 25.61
C THR A 45 12.17 3.15 24.87
N ALA A 46 12.07 2.04 24.13
CA ALA A 46 10.86 1.59 23.45
C ALA A 46 10.19 0.51 24.28
N GLN A 47 8.95 0.73 24.69
CA GLN A 47 8.17 -0.19 25.51
C GLN A 47 7.54 -1.28 24.64
N LEU A 48 7.67 -2.53 25.07
CA LEU A 48 7.19 -3.69 24.32
C LEU A 48 5.82 -4.15 24.83
N ALA A 49 4.97 -4.63 23.91
CA ALA A 49 3.66 -5.19 24.24
C ALA A 49 3.78 -6.46 25.10
N SER A 50 4.86 -7.24 24.92
CA SER A 50 5.18 -8.40 25.74
C SER A 50 5.61 -8.05 27.17
N GLY A 51 5.81 -6.76 27.46
CA GLY A 51 6.38 -6.25 28.70
C GLY A 51 7.86 -5.90 28.56
N GLY A 52 8.33 -5.00 29.43
CA GLY A 52 9.71 -4.51 29.40
C GLY A 52 9.96 -3.43 28.33
N SER A 53 11.23 -3.13 28.11
CA SER A 53 11.65 -2.06 27.21
C SER A 53 13.01 -2.34 26.57
N VAL A 54 13.24 -1.78 25.37
CA VAL A 54 14.50 -1.86 24.64
C VAL A 54 15.08 -0.45 24.50
N PRO A 55 16.36 -0.20 24.87
CA PRO A 55 16.98 1.10 24.66
C PRO A 55 17.18 1.39 23.16
N TYR A 56 17.16 2.66 22.77
CA TYR A 56 17.44 3.09 21.41
C TYR A 56 18.28 4.37 21.38
N ASP A 57 19.16 4.51 20.39
CA ASP A 57 19.76 5.81 20.04
C ASP A 57 18.93 6.54 18.97
N LEU A 58 18.31 5.76 18.08
CA LEU A 58 17.40 6.22 17.03
C LEU A 58 16.23 5.24 16.89
N PHE A 59 15.01 5.77 16.98
CA PHE A 59 13.80 5.00 16.74
C PHE A 59 13.18 5.36 15.38
N ILE A 60 13.05 4.35 14.51
CA ILE A 60 12.31 4.45 13.24
C ILE A 60 11.13 3.48 13.34
N GLY A 61 9.94 4.02 13.57
CA GLY A 61 8.71 3.26 13.73
C GLY A 61 7.73 3.45 12.58
N ILE A 62 6.94 2.41 12.30
CA ILE A 62 5.78 2.50 11.42
C ILE A 62 4.55 2.67 12.33
N PRO A 63 3.83 3.81 12.27
CA PRO A 63 2.69 4.04 13.13
C PRO A 63 1.52 3.10 12.78
N LEU A 64 0.60 2.92 13.73
CA LEU A 64 -0.65 2.23 13.45
C LEU A 64 -1.46 3.08 12.46
N HIS A 65 -1.75 2.50 11.30
CA HIS A 65 -2.57 3.15 10.28
C HIS A 65 -4.05 3.00 10.62
N ARG A 66 -4.82 4.08 10.44
CA ARG A 66 -6.28 4.13 10.59
C ARG A 66 -6.90 4.87 9.41
N ALA A 67 -8.17 4.61 9.11
CA ALA A 67 -8.88 5.40 8.11
C ALA A 67 -8.92 6.89 8.54
N PRO A 68 -8.91 7.82 7.57
CA PRO A 68 -9.10 9.24 7.85
C PRO A 68 -10.45 9.50 8.55
N ASP A 69 -10.48 10.51 9.42
CA ASP A 69 -11.69 10.84 10.21
C ASP A 69 -12.94 11.08 9.37
N VAL A 70 -12.80 11.70 8.19
CA VAL A 70 -13.92 11.90 7.26
C VAL A 70 -14.51 10.56 6.78
N VAL A 71 -13.65 9.56 6.55
CA VAL A 71 -14.09 8.21 6.17
C VAL A 71 -14.73 7.51 7.36
N ALA A 72 -14.12 7.59 8.55
CA ALA A 72 -14.66 6.98 9.76
C ALA A 72 -16.07 7.51 10.11
N ARG A 73 -16.30 8.81 9.93
CA ARG A 73 -17.60 9.46 10.20
C ARG A 73 -18.63 9.31 9.07
N SER A 74 -18.23 8.84 7.89
CA SER A 74 -19.12 8.77 6.72
C SER A 74 -20.18 7.66 6.78
N GLY A 75 -20.07 6.74 7.73
CA GLY A 75 -20.85 5.50 7.73
C GLY A 75 -20.36 4.46 6.72
N LEU A 76 -19.44 4.78 5.80
CA LEU A 76 -18.88 3.83 4.83
C LEU A 76 -17.98 2.78 5.48
N ALA A 77 -17.31 3.12 6.58
CA ALA A 77 -16.26 2.33 7.22
C ALA A 77 -16.60 1.88 8.65
N PRO A 78 -17.67 1.09 8.87
CA PRO A 78 -18.08 0.67 10.22
C PRO A 78 -16.98 -0.13 10.95
N ASP A 79 -16.16 -0.88 10.21
CA ASP A 79 -15.06 -1.69 10.74
C ASP A 79 -13.67 -1.03 10.55
N GLY A 80 -13.65 0.30 10.49
CA GLY A 80 -12.43 1.11 10.39
C GLY A 80 -11.84 1.26 8.98
N TRP A 81 -12.37 0.56 7.98
CA TRP A 81 -12.02 0.70 6.55
C TRP A 81 -13.27 0.52 5.68
N ILE A 82 -13.28 1.03 4.45
CA ILE A 82 -14.44 0.89 3.55
C ILE A 82 -14.43 -0.51 2.95
N ALA A 83 -15.46 -1.30 3.27
CA ALA A 83 -15.64 -2.64 2.70
C ALA A 83 -16.03 -2.55 1.22
N VAL A 84 -15.34 -3.33 0.36
CA VAL A 84 -15.57 -3.38 -1.09
C VAL A 84 -15.61 -4.81 -1.63
N ASP A 85 -16.34 -5.02 -2.72
CA ASP A 85 -16.17 -6.19 -3.58
C ASP A 85 -14.83 -6.06 -4.33
N GLN A 86 -13.90 -6.99 -4.13
CA GLN A 86 -12.56 -6.86 -4.70
C GLN A 86 -12.49 -7.06 -6.21
N ARG A 87 -13.58 -7.48 -6.86
CA ARG A 87 -13.63 -7.65 -8.32
C ARG A 87 -13.79 -6.31 -9.03
N ASN A 88 -14.61 -5.41 -8.49
CA ASN A 88 -14.96 -4.13 -9.12
C ASN A 88 -14.84 -2.91 -8.19
N LEU A 89 -14.44 -3.13 -6.93
CA LEU A 89 -14.23 -2.12 -5.90
C LEU A 89 -15.51 -1.35 -5.48
N ALA A 90 -16.67 -1.91 -5.80
CA ALA A 90 -17.96 -1.35 -5.39
C ALA A 90 -18.15 -1.52 -3.87
N THR A 91 -18.73 -0.50 -3.24
CA THR A 91 -19.18 -0.57 -1.85
C THR A 91 -20.59 -1.17 -1.79
N ARG A 92 -21.12 -1.34 -0.57
CA ARG A 92 -22.53 -1.72 -0.37
C ARG A 92 -23.54 -0.65 -0.82
N PHE A 93 -23.09 0.57 -1.08
CA PHE A 93 -23.94 1.66 -1.52
C PHE A 93 -23.94 1.73 -3.05
N PRO A 94 -25.12 1.87 -3.69
CA PRO A 94 -25.22 1.95 -5.14
C PRO A 94 -24.38 3.09 -5.71
N LEU A 95 -23.64 2.81 -6.79
CA LEU A 95 -22.81 3.80 -7.50
C LEU A 95 -21.71 4.46 -6.64
N VAL A 96 -21.37 3.85 -5.52
CA VAL A 96 -20.28 4.29 -4.65
C VAL A 96 -19.18 3.23 -4.66
N TYR A 97 -17.96 3.67 -5.00
CA TYR A 97 -16.76 2.85 -5.06
C TYR A 97 -15.75 3.35 -4.02
N ALA A 98 -14.85 2.46 -3.57
CA ALA A 98 -13.70 2.85 -2.77
C ALA A 98 -12.45 2.12 -3.24
N LEU A 99 -11.33 2.83 -3.33
CA LEU A 99 -10.06 2.32 -3.82
C LEU A 99 -8.89 2.92 -3.04
N GLY A 100 -7.69 2.36 -3.23
CA GLY A 100 -6.50 2.76 -2.51
C GLY A 100 -6.57 2.42 -1.02
N ASP A 101 -5.89 3.21 -0.19
CA ASP A 101 -5.58 2.84 1.20
C ASP A 101 -6.81 2.75 2.11
N VAL A 102 -7.92 3.38 1.73
CA VAL A 102 -9.18 3.35 2.50
C VAL A 102 -10.00 2.09 2.24
N ALA A 103 -9.72 1.35 1.16
CA ALA A 103 -10.48 0.19 0.74
C ALA A 103 -9.99 -1.09 1.45
N LYS A 104 -10.95 -1.95 1.81
CA LYS A 104 -10.70 -3.27 2.40
C LYS A 104 -11.62 -4.30 1.75
N GLY A 105 -11.03 -5.40 1.34
CA GLY A 105 -11.77 -6.56 0.86
C GLY A 105 -11.45 -7.83 1.64
N ALA A 106 -11.92 -8.97 1.14
CA ALA A 106 -11.75 -10.27 1.80
C ALA A 106 -10.28 -10.71 1.89
N ARG A 107 -9.48 -10.45 0.85
CA ARG A 107 -8.04 -10.69 0.84
C ARG A 107 -7.27 -9.38 1.05
N ASN A 108 -6.14 -9.47 1.74
CA ASN A 108 -5.24 -8.33 1.89
C ASN A 108 -4.49 -8.07 0.58
N VAL A 109 -4.68 -6.88 0.04
CA VAL A 109 -3.85 -6.31 -1.03
C VAL A 109 -2.95 -5.26 -0.39
N ALA A 110 -1.69 -5.20 -0.82
CA ALA A 110 -0.79 -4.17 -0.33
C ALA A 110 -1.33 -2.77 -0.64
N LYS A 111 -1.24 -1.86 0.34
CA LYS A 111 -1.64 -0.47 0.21
C LYS A 111 -0.48 0.33 -0.37
N ALA A 112 -0.45 0.46 -1.71
CA ALA A 112 0.58 1.21 -2.42
C ALA A 112 0.01 1.85 -3.69
N GLY A 113 0.66 2.91 -4.17
CA GLY A 113 0.20 3.70 -5.31
C GLY A 113 -0.05 2.90 -6.58
N ILE A 114 0.73 1.86 -6.85
CA ILE A 114 0.52 0.99 -8.03
C ILE A 114 -0.80 0.22 -7.97
N PHE A 115 -1.17 -0.28 -6.80
CA PHE A 115 -2.42 -1.00 -6.59
C PHE A 115 -3.62 -0.05 -6.61
N ALA A 116 -3.45 1.16 -6.08
CA ALA A 116 -4.45 2.22 -6.16
C ALA A 116 -4.68 2.68 -7.61
N GLU A 117 -3.61 2.84 -8.38
CA GLU A 117 -3.68 3.20 -9.81
C GLU A 117 -4.41 2.11 -10.61
N ALA A 118 -4.06 0.83 -10.41
CA ALA A 118 -4.73 -0.29 -11.06
C ALA A 118 -6.22 -0.39 -10.67
N ALA A 119 -6.54 -0.19 -9.39
CA ALA A 119 -7.93 -0.15 -8.92
C ALA A 119 -8.72 1.01 -9.55
N ALA A 120 -8.11 2.19 -9.66
CA ALA A 120 -8.72 3.36 -10.30
C ALA A 120 -9.06 3.11 -11.78
N ARG A 121 -8.20 2.39 -12.51
CA ARG A 121 -8.48 2.00 -13.91
C ARG A 121 -9.70 1.09 -14.03
N VAL A 122 -9.83 0.11 -13.14
CA VAL A 122 -10.99 -0.80 -13.11
C VAL A 122 -12.27 -0.03 -12.77
N VAL A 123 -12.24 0.81 -11.72
CA VAL A 123 -13.40 1.62 -11.31
C VAL A 123 -13.83 2.58 -12.42
N ALA A 124 -12.89 3.28 -13.06
CA ALA A 124 -13.20 4.18 -14.16
C ALA A 124 -13.85 3.44 -15.34
N ALA A 125 -13.34 2.26 -15.70
CA ALA A 125 -13.91 1.44 -16.75
C ALA A 125 -15.30 0.89 -16.39
N ASP A 126 -15.54 0.52 -15.13
CA ASP A 126 -16.84 0.06 -14.64
C ASP A 126 -17.89 1.19 -14.66
N ILE A 127 -17.51 2.40 -14.23
CA ILE A 127 -18.36 3.59 -14.33
C ILE A 127 -18.71 3.89 -15.79
N ALA A 128 -17.72 3.88 -16.70
CA ALA A 128 -17.96 4.12 -18.12
C ALA A 128 -18.90 3.06 -18.72
N ALA A 129 -18.70 1.78 -18.38
CA ALA A 129 -19.57 0.69 -18.80
C ALA A 129 -21.02 0.91 -18.30
N HIS A 130 -21.20 1.33 -17.04
CA HIS A 130 -22.52 1.63 -16.50
C HIS A 130 -23.23 2.76 -17.25
N LEU A 131 -22.52 3.86 -17.52
CA LEU A 131 -23.07 5.02 -18.23
C LEU A 131 -23.47 4.70 -19.68
N HIS A 132 -22.68 3.86 -20.36
CA HIS A 132 -22.90 3.49 -21.75
C HIS A 132 -23.69 2.19 -21.94
N ARG A 133 -24.17 1.57 -20.86
CA ARG A 133 -24.82 0.24 -20.86
C ARG A 133 -23.95 -0.83 -21.56
N GLY A 134 -22.64 -0.73 -21.37
CA GLY A 134 -21.64 -1.64 -21.91
C GLY A 134 -21.40 -2.86 -21.00
N ALA A 135 -20.51 -3.75 -21.45
CA ALA A 135 -20.04 -4.86 -20.65
C ALA A 135 -19.08 -4.37 -19.54
N PRO A 136 -19.11 -4.98 -18.33
CA PRO A 136 -18.19 -4.61 -17.26
C PRO A 136 -16.74 -4.94 -17.64
N PRO A 137 -15.75 -4.20 -17.09
CA PRO A 137 -14.34 -4.48 -17.33
C PRO A 137 -13.90 -5.82 -16.71
N PRO A 138 -12.71 -6.33 -17.08
CA PRO A 138 -12.07 -7.39 -16.34
C PRO A 138 -11.89 -7.04 -14.85
N PRO A 139 -11.97 -8.04 -13.95
CA PRO A 139 -11.92 -7.79 -12.52
C PRO A 139 -10.53 -7.31 -12.08
N TYR A 140 -10.51 -6.48 -11.04
CA TYR A 140 -9.29 -6.06 -10.38
C TYR A 140 -8.49 -7.24 -9.83
N GLN A 141 -7.22 -7.32 -10.25
CA GLN A 141 -6.32 -8.42 -9.95
C GLN A 141 -5.40 -8.15 -8.76
N GLY A 142 -5.28 -6.89 -8.31
CA GLY A 142 -4.34 -6.51 -7.26
C GLY A 142 -2.92 -6.96 -7.57
N ASP A 143 -2.45 -6.74 -8.80
CA ASP A 143 -1.10 -7.10 -9.22
C ASP A 143 -0.23 -5.87 -9.47
N GLY A 144 1.07 -6.05 -9.35
CA GLY A 144 2.05 -4.99 -9.60
C GLY A 144 3.40 -5.23 -8.95
N PRO A 145 4.42 -4.44 -9.32
CA PRO A 145 5.74 -4.48 -8.70
C PRO A 145 5.77 -3.78 -7.34
N CYS A 146 6.49 -4.37 -6.40
CA CYS A 146 6.95 -3.78 -5.16
C CYS A 146 8.48 -3.71 -5.18
N TYR A 147 9.05 -2.50 -5.08
CA TYR A 147 10.49 -2.29 -5.00
C TYR A 147 10.95 -2.18 -3.55
N VAL A 148 12.11 -2.73 -3.23
CA VAL A 148 12.68 -2.68 -1.89
C VAL A 148 14.15 -2.29 -1.95
N GLU A 149 14.53 -1.31 -1.13
CA GLU A 149 15.90 -0.81 -1.02
C GLU A 149 16.75 -1.71 -0.11
N PHE A 150 17.96 -2.07 -0.55
CA PHE A 150 18.90 -2.91 0.19
C PHE A 150 20.16 -2.15 0.66
N GLY A 151 20.20 -0.83 0.42
CA GLY A 151 21.38 0.00 0.62
C GLY A 151 22.41 -0.17 -0.51
N GLY A 152 23.48 0.64 -0.49
CA GLY A 152 24.54 0.57 -1.50
C GLY A 152 24.11 0.92 -2.94
N GLY A 153 22.89 1.43 -3.12
CA GLY A 153 22.26 1.65 -4.43
C GLY A 153 21.69 0.38 -5.08
N LEU A 154 21.44 -0.66 -4.29
CA LEU A 154 20.79 -1.90 -4.74
C LEU A 154 19.30 -1.88 -4.39
N VAL A 155 18.48 -2.25 -5.37
CA VAL A 155 17.03 -2.39 -5.20
C VAL A 155 16.62 -3.79 -5.62
N GLY A 156 15.89 -4.50 -4.76
CA GLY A 156 15.19 -5.73 -5.12
C GLY A 156 13.79 -5.42 -5.63
N LYS A 157 13.19 -6.37 -6.36
CA LYS A 157 11.82 -6.26 -6.85
C LYS A 157 11.04 -7.54 -6.55
N VAL A 158 9.79 -7.37 -6.15
CA VAL A 158 8.81 -8.46 -6.05
C VAL A 158 7.62 -8.09 -6.90
N GLU A 159 7.34 -8.87 -7.94
CA GLU A 159 6.10 -8.75 -8.72
C GLU A 159 5.05 -9.64 -8.08
N VAL A 160 3.99 -9.05 -7.55
CA VAL A 160 2.94 -9.77 -6.82
C VAL A 160 1.65 -9.77 -7.61
N ASN A 161 0.85 -10.82 -7.42
CA ASN A 161 -0.54 -10.85 -7.82
C ASN A 161 -1.37 -11.34 -6.61
N PHE A 162 -2.16 -10.44 -6.03
CA PHE A 162 -2.94 -10.75 -4.85
C PHE A 162 -4.24 -11.45 -5.16
N LEU A 163 -4.90 -11.16 -6.29
CA LEU A 163 -6.31 -11.51 -6.53
C LEU A 163 -6.62 -12.43 -7.72
N GLY A 164 -5.67 -12.63 -8.63
CA GLY A 164 -5.87 -13.32 -9.91
C GLY A 164 -5.92 -14.84 -9.88
N GLY A 165 -5.81 -15.44 -8.70
CA GLY A 165 -5.91 -16.88 -8.50
C GLY A 165 -6.46 -17.25 -7.12
N PRO A 166 -6.45 -18.55 -6.76
CA PRO A 166 -6.93 -19.01 -5.46
C PRO A 166 -6.05 -18.57 -4.29
N ALA A 167 -4.78 -18.23 -4.54
CA ALA A 167 -3.83 -17.75 -3.55
C ALA A 167 -2.95 -16.63 -4.16
N PRO A 168 -2.38 -15.73 -3.33
CA PRO A 168 -1.40 -14.75 -3.80
C PRO A 168 -0.16 -15.43 -4.40
N THR A 169 0.39 -14.85 -5.44
CA THR A 169 1.65 -15.30 -6.05
C THR A 169 2.66 -14.15 -6.08
N ALA A 170 3.95 -14.51 -6.12
CA ALA A 170 5.03 -13.55 -6.20
C ALA A 170 6.18 -14.08 -7.06
N ARG A 171 6.81 -13.19 -7.83
CA ARG A 171 8.09 -13.43 -8.50
C ARG A 171 9.14 -12.49 -7.90
N ILE A 172 10.25 -13.06 -7.46
CA ILE A 172 11.33 -12.34 -6.79
C ILE A 172 12.47 -12.07 -7.77
N PHE A 173 13.00 -10.85 -7.71
CA PHE A 173 14.18 -10.43 -8.46
C PHE A 173 15.24 -9.96 -7.46
N ALA A 174 16.45 -10.52 -7.60
CA ALA A 174 17.57 -10.21 -6.71
C ALA A 174 17.95 -8.72 -6.77
N PRO A 175 18.47 -8.14 -5.67
CA PRO A 175 18.82 -6.72 -5.64
C PRO A 175 19.87 -6.34 -6.69
N SER A 176 19.63 -5.27 -7.44
CA SER A 176 20.54 -4.79 -8.48
C SER A 176 20.48 -3.27 -8.65
N ARG A 177 21.47 -2.69 -9.32
CA ARG A 177 21.50 -1.25 -9.66
C ARG A 177 20.56 -0.94 -10.83
N GLU A 178 20.36 -1.89 -11.73
CA GLU A 178 19.43 -1.81 -12.84
C GLU A 178 18.00 -1.68 -12.32
N LEU A 179 17.63 -2.47 -11.30
CA LEU A 179 16.34 -2.35 -10.64
C LEU A 179 16.20 -1.02 -9.87
N ALA A 180 17.30 -0.42 -9.42
CA ALA A 180 17.25 0.91 -8.83
C ALA A 180 16.93 1.99 -9.88
N ALA A 181 17.52 1.88 -11.08
CA ALA A 181 17.18 2.72 -12.21
C ALA A 181 15.73 2.48 -12.68
N GLU A 182 15.27 1.23 -12.71
CA GLU A 182 13.88 0.86 -13.03
C GLU A 182 12.90 1.50 -12.05
N LYS A 183 13.13 1.38 -10.73
CA LYS A 183 12.32 2.03 -9.69
C LYS A 183 12.28 3.54 -9.87
N LYS A 184 13.43 4.16 -10.17
CA LYS A 184 13.50 5.61 -10.39
C LYS A 184 12.64 6.00 -11.59
N ALA A 185 12.80 5.36 -12.73
CA ALA A 185 11.99 5.61 -13.93
C ALA A 185 10.49 5.36 -13.67
N PHE A 186 10.16 4.28 -12.95
CA PHE A 186 8.80 3.95 -12.55
C PHE A 186 8.15 5.07 -11.72
N GLY A 187 8.90 5.68 -10.81
CA GLY A 187 8.47 6.82 -10.00
C GLY A 187 8.39 8.12 -10.80
N ASP A 188 9.39 8.40 -11.64
CA ASP A 188 9.46 9.60 -12.49
C ASP A 188 8.25 9.68 -13.43
N THR A 189 7.93 8.61 -14.15
CA THR A 189 6.78 8.56 -15.06
C THR A 189 5.47 8.83 -14.33
N ARG A 190 5.30 8.32 -13.10
CA ARG A 190 4.08 8.56 -12.31
C ARG A 190 4.00 9.97 -11.78
N ARG A 191 5.11 10.53 -11.30
CA ARG A 191 5.16 11.94 -10.91
C ARG A 191 4.77 12.84 -12.06
N GLN A 192 5.33 12.59 -13.24
CA GLN A 192 4.99 13.33 -14.45
C GLN A 192 3.51 13.19 -14.81
N ASN A 193 2.98 11.96 -14.83
CA ASN A 193 1.61 11.71 -15.23
C ASN A 193 0.56 12.26 -14.24
N TRP A 194 0.88 12.27 -12.94
CA TRP A 194 -0.07 12.68 -11.90
C TRP A 194 -0.02 14.18 -11.60
N PHE A 195 1.16 14.79 -11.70
CA PHE A 195 1.38 16.17 -11.25
C PHE A 195 1.92 17.09 -12.35
N GLY A 196 2.26 16.58 -13.53
CA GLY A 196 2.89 17.36 -14.59
C GLY A 196 4.30 17.82 -14.25
N ASP A 197 4.80 18.81 -14.99
CA ASP A 197 6.13 19.41 -14.82
C ASP A 197 6.21 20.40 -13.63
N ASP A 198 5.06 20.90 -13.15
CA ASP A 198 4.98 21.85 -12.03
C ASP A 198 4.09 21.31 -10.89
N PRO A 199 4.70 20.83 -9.79
CA PRO A 199 3.96 20.30 -8.64
C PRO A 199 3.13 21.35 -7.90
N HIS A 200 3.20 22.63 -8.26
CA HIS A 200 2.38 23.72 -7.73
C HIS A 200 1.20 24.11 -8.63
N SER A 201 1.15 23.65 -9.88
CA SER A 201 0.02 23.90 -10.77
C SER A 201 -1.07 22.84 -10.56
N VAL A 202 -1.87 22.99 -9.50
CA VAL A 202 -3.15 22.28 -9.43
C VAL A 202 -4.06 22.87 -10.51
N PRO A 203 -4.70 22.09 -11.40
CA PRO A 203 -5.67 22.62 -12.34
C PRO A 203 -6.89 23.12 -11.54
N VAL A 204 -6.99 24.42 -11.34
CA VAL A 204 -8.23 25.07 -10.88
C VAL A 204 -9.18 25.06 -12.08
N GLY A 205 -10.01 24.03 -12.19
CA GLY A 205 -10.86 23.88 -13.37
C GLY A 205 -11.96 22.84 -13.23
N LEU A 206 -12.88 23.03 -12.26
CA LEU A 206 -14.33 22.82 -12.43
C LEU A 206 -15.07 23.27 -11.16
N ALA A 207 -15.15 24.58 -10.91
CA ALA A 207 -16.00 25.14 -9.87
C ALA A 207 -16.56 26.51 -10.26
N THR A 208 -17.17 26.62 -11.43
CA THR A 208 -18.05 27.76 -11.72
C THR A 208 -19.11 27.37 -12.74
N ALA A 209 -20.30 26.98 -12.27
CA ALA A 209 -21.56 27.17 -12.98
C ALA A 209 -22.73 26.79 -12.06
N MET A 210 -23.04 27.62 -11.05
CA MET A 210 -24.39 27.72 -10.48
C MET A 210 -24.56 29.07 -9.78
N SER A 211 -24.91 30.10 -10.56
CA SER A 211 -25.72 31.22 -10.09
C SER A 211 -26.26 32.00 -11.30
N SER A 212 -27.46 31.61 -11.74
CA SER A 212 -28.45 32.49 -12.39
C SER A 212 -29.66 31.64 -12.78
N HIS A 213 -30.65 31.57 -11.89
CA HIS A 213 -32.09 31.77 -12.13
C HIS A 213 -32.88 31.43 -10.86
#